data_AF-A0A355BQ20-F1
#
_entry.id   AF-A0A355BQ20-F1
#
_cell.length_a   1.000
_cell.length_b   1.000
_cell.length_c   1.000
_cell.angle_alpha   90.00
_cell.angle_beta   90.00
_cell.angle_gamma   90.00
#
_symmetry.space_group_name_H-M   'P 1'
#
loop_
_entity.id
_entity.type
_entity.pdbx_description
1 polymer ?
#
loop_
_entity_poly.entity_id
_entity_poly.type
_entity_poly.pdbx_seq_one_letter_code
_entity_poly.pdbx_strand_id
1 'polypeptide(L)'
;MMKHIHLLALLLILFHYSQAQVDTITTENLKLKLTLPLGFRHTYVVYTTDSLAHTIAADLWDREIKTVKQNNGTHHLQFTWKGYLKDSLALEAQATCELPSMQPIEYVSWQKGLGRRVRYDHRIATVDGKSRKSRRDTTYQINVGLPAFVFPMDLEILPLLPFNQAGQEFAIPFYEPG
;
A
#
# COMPACT_ATOMS: atom_id res chain seq x y z
N MET A 1 54.74 -8.13 -6.19
CA MET A 1 53.54 -8.94 -6.50
C MET A 1 52.48 -8.95 -5.40
N MET A 2 52.80 -9.13 -4.11
CA MET A 2 51.79 -9.25 -3.03
C MET A 2 50.88 -8.02 -2.81
N LYS A 3 51.38 -6.79 -3.03
CA LYS A 3 50.58 -5.55 -2.86
C LYS A 3 49.34 -5.47 -3.78
N HIS A 4 49.42 -6.03 -4.99
CA HIS A 4 48.29 -6.00 -5.93
C HIS A 4 47.22 -7.05 -5.60
N ILE A 5 47.59 -8.14 -4.93
CA ILE A 5 46.66 -9.21 -4.52
C ILE A 5 45.73 -8.70 -3.41
N HIS A 6 46.26 -7.96 -2.44
CA HIS A 6 45.45 -7.39 -1.36
C HIS A 6 44.49 -6.30 -1.84
N LEU A 7 44.90 -5.48 -2.81
CA LEU A 7 44.03 -4.47 -3.42
C LEU A 7 42.91 -5.11 -4.25
N LEU A 8 43.21 -6.16 -5.01
CA LEU A 8 42.22 -6.91 -5.77
C LEU A 8 41.21 -7.62 -4.85
N ALA A 9 41.67 -8.20 -3.75
CA ALA A 9 40.80 -8.80 -2.75
C ALA A 9 39.88 -7.77 -2.08
N LEU A 10 40.39 -6.58 -1.74
CA LEU A 10 39.58 -5.50 -1.19
C LEU A 10 38.52 -5.00 -2.20
N LEU A 11 38.90 -4.84 -3.48
CA LEU A 11 37.97 -4.44 -4.55
C LEU A 11 36.88 -5.48 -4.80
N LEU A 12 37.22 -6.78 -4.75
CA LEU A 12 36.25 -7.86 -4.88
C LEU A 12 35.27 -7.90 -3.71
N ILE A 13 35.73 -7.64 -2.48
CA ILE A 13 34.87 -7.55 -1.29
C ILE A 13 33.91 -6.35 -1.43
N LEU A 14 34.42 -5.18 -1.84
CA LEU A 14 33.59 -3.98 -2.06
C LEU A 14 32.55 -4.16 -3.18
N PHE A 15 32.85 -4.97 -4.20
CA PHE A 15 31.91 -5.28 -5.28
C PHE A 15 30.73 -6.15 -4.82
N HIS A 16 30.92 -7.01 -3.81
CA HIS A 16 29.84 -7.82 -3.25
C HIS A 16 28.92 -7.05 -2.29
N TYR A 17 29.38 -5.91 -1.75
CA TYR A 17 28.56 -5.06 -0.89
C TYR A 17 27.64 -4.10 -1.66
N SER A 18 27.79 -3.95 -2.99
CA SER A 18 27.06 -2.93 -3.76
C SER A 18 25.73 -3.40 -4.39
N GLN A 19 25.26 -4.60 -4.07
CA GLN A 19 23.99 -5.13 -4.61
C GLN A 19 23.08 -5.51 -3.46
N ALA A 20 22.53 -4.51 -2.77
CA ALA A 20 21.37 -4.75 -1.93
C ALA A 20 20.23 -5.21 -2.86
N GLN A 21 19.92 -6.50 -2.82
CA GLN A 21 18.81 -7.04 -3.59
C GLN A 21 17.53 -6.37 -3.11
N VAL A 22 16.76 -5.80 -4.04
CA VAL A 22 15.45 -5.23 -3.71
C VAL A 22 14.50 -6.35 -3.33
N ASP A 23 14.04 -6.34 -2.08
CA ASP A 23 13.10 -7.33 -1.58
C ASP A 23 11.69 -7.00 -2.08
N THR A 24 11.12 -7.85 -2.93
CA THR A 24 9.73 -7.68 -3.36
C THR A 24 8.78 -8.25 -2.30
N ILE A 25 7.84 -7.43 -1.82
CA ILE A 25 6.77 -7.82 -0.90
C ILE A 25 5.46 -7.89 -1.69
N THR A 26 4.74 -9.01 -1.59
CA THR A 26 3.44 -9.22 -2.23
C THR A 26 2.49 -9.85 -1.22
N THR A 27 1.20 -9.88 -1.53
CA THR A 27 0.20 -10.54 -0.67
C THR A 27 0.39 -12.07 -0.63
N GLU A 28 0.98 -12.66 -1.69
CA GLU A 28 1.26 -14.10 -1.77
C GLU A 28 2.44 -14.54 -0.89
N ASN A 29 3.46 -13.69 -0.72
CA ASN A 29 4.73 -14.15 -0.14
C ASN A 29 4.81 -14.05 1.39
N LEU A 30 3.79 -13.48 2.05
CA LEU A 30 3.64 -13.41 3.50
C LEU A 30 4.89 -12.87 4.24
N LYS A 31 5.67 -11.99 3.59
CA LYS A 31 6.93 -11.46 4.15
C LYS A 31 6.74 -10.32 5.16
N LEU A 32 5.51 -9.86 5.38
CA LEU A 32 5.22 -8.79 6.34
C LEU A 32 5.21 -9.32 7.78
N LYS A 33 5.80 -8.57 8.71
CA LYS A 33 5.82 -8.90 10.14
C LYS A 33 4.50 -8.48 10.79
N LEU A 34 3.49 -9.35 10.71
CA LEU A 34 2.19 -9.10 11.33
C LEU A 34 2.16 -9.56 12.80
N THR A 35 2.18 -8.62 13.75
CA THR A 35 1.90 -8.90 15.16
C THR A 35 0.40 -8.76 15.43
N LEU A 36 -0.27 -9.85 15.81
CA LEU A 36 -1.70 -9.83 16.13
C LEU A 36 -1.95 -9.50 17.62
N PRO A 37 -2.99 -8.72 17.95
CA PRO A 37 -3.92 -8.06 17.03
C PRO A 37 -3.35 -6.75 16.45
N LEU A 38 -3.46 -6.58 15.13
CA LEU A 38 -3.20 -5.30 14.48
C LEU A 38 -4.39 -4.37 14.73
N GLY A 39 -4.13 -3.28 15.46
CA GLY A 39 -5.12 -2.26 15.77
C GLY A 39 -4.45 -0.94 16.12
N PHE A 40 -4.53 0.03 15.23
CA PHE A 40 -4.04 1.38 15.50
C PHE A 40 -4.79 2.42 14.65
N ARG A 41 -4.69 3.67 15.08
CA ARG A 41 -5.17 4.84 14.36
C ARG A 41 -4.11 5.92 14.41
N HIS A 42 -3.73 6.44 13.25
CA HIS A 42 -2.76 7.52 13.10
C HIS A 42 -3.36 8.66 12.29
N THR A 43 -2.90 9.87 12.57
CA THR A 43 -3.18 11.05 11.75
C THR A 43 -1.86 11.58 11.23
N TYR A 44 -1.73 11.67 9.91
CA TYR A 44 -0.55 12.17 9.22
C TYR A 44 -0.82 13.57 8.69
N VAL A 45 0.18 14.45 8.79
CA VAL A 45 0.21 15.69 8.02
C VAL A 45 0.93 15.41 6.71
N VAL A 46 0.23 15.56 5.59
CA VAL A 46 0.75 15.25 4.26
C VAL A 46 0.99 16.55 3.51
N TYR A 47 2.27 16.83 3.25
CA TYR A 47 2.69 17.98 2.46
C TYR A 47 2.85 17.58 1.00
N THR A 48 2.10 18.25 0.12
CA THR A 48 2.32 18.12 -1.33
C THR A 48 3.20 19.29 -1.77
N THR A 49 4.27 18.97 -2.49
CA THR A 49 5.22 19.96 -3.02
C THR A 49 5.23 19.93 -4.55
N ASP A 50 5.52 21.08 -5.15
CA ASP A 50 5.80 21.16 -6.59
C ASP A 50 7.22 20.66 -6.91
N SER A 51 7.57 20.61 -8.21
CA SER A 51 8.91 20.23 -8.66
C SER A 51 10.04 21.15 -8.19
N LEU A 52 9.70 22.33 -7.65
CA LEU A 52 10.63 23.31 -7.10
C LEU A 52 10.67 23.24 -5.55
N ALA A 53 10.05 22.22 -4.95
CA ALA A 53 9.94 21.99 -3.52
C ALA A 53 9.11 23.02 -2.73
N HIS A 54 8.28 23.83 -3.39
CA HIS A 54 7.33 24.68 -2.69
C HIS A 54 6.12 23.87 -2.20
N THR A 55 5.73 24.05 -0.94
CA THR A 55 4.50 23.44 -0.41
C THR A 55 3.28 24.08 -1.05
N ILE A 56 2.49 23.28 -1.77
CA ILE A 56 1.25 23.71 -2.42
C ILE A 56 -0.01 23.26 -1.67
N ALA A 57 0.11 22.24 -0.81
CA ALA A 57 -0.97 21.78 0.05
C ALA A 57 -0.42 21.12 1.33
N ALA A 58 -1.21 21.20 2.40
CA ALA A 58 -1.02 20.47 3.64
C ALA A 58 -2.37 19.86 4.03
N ASP A 59 -2.46 18.53 3.92
CA ASP A 59 -3.67 17.77 4.19
C ASP A 59 -3.52 16.95 5.47
N LEU A 60 -4.64 16.63 6.12
CA LEU A 60 -4.64 15.66 7.21
C LEU A 60 -5.19 14.34 6.71
N TRP A 61 -4.42 13.26 6.89
CA TRP A 61 -4.83 11.92 6.56
C TRP A 61 -5.01 11.11 7.84
N ASP A 62 -6.26 10.83 8.18
CA ASP A 62 -6.61 9.88 9.23
C ASP A 62 -6.58 8.46 8.64
N ARG A 63 -5.76 7.59 9.23
CA ARG A 63 -5.62 6.19 8.86
C ARG A 63 -5.94 5.30 10.05
N GLU A 64 -6.60 4.18 9.79
CA GLU A 64 -6.95 3.21 10.83
C GLU A 64 -6.88 1.79 10.30
N ILE A 65 -6.33 0.88 11.10
CA ILE A 65 -6.40 -0.56 10.87
C ILE A 65 -7.16 -1.22 12.02
N LYS A 66 -8.07 -2.11 11.67
CA LYS A 66 -8.76 -2.98 12.62
C LYS A 66 -8.82 -4.41 12.11
N THR A 67 -8.76 -5.36 13.03
CA THR A 67 -9.13 -6.74 12.76
C THR A 67 -10.63 -6.91 12.95
N VAL A 68 -11.33 -7.44 11.95
CA VAL A 68 -12.79 -7.62 11.94
C VAL A 68 -13.13 -9.10 11.85
N LYS A 69 -13.86 -9.61 12.85
CA LYS A 69 -14.36 -10.99 12.87
C LYS A 69 -15.57 -11.12 11.92
N GLN A 70 -15.51 -12.11 11.05
CA GLN A 70 -16.57 -12.45 10.12
C GLN A 70 -17.56 -13.46 10.73
N ASN A 71 -18.76 -13.55 10.15
CA ASN A 71 -19.82 -14.46 10.62
C ASN A 71 -19.41 -15.95 10.53
N ASN A 72 -18.54 -16.31 9.59
CA ASN A 72 -17.99 -17.66 9.42
C ASN A 72 -16.82 -17.97 10.38
N GLY A 73 -16.48 -17.05 11.30
CA GLY A 73 -15.37 -17.19 12.24
C GLY A 73 -13.99 -16.78 11.70
N THR A 74 -13.86 -16.42 10.43
CA THR A 74 -12.59 -15.88 9.90
C THR A 74 -12.36 -14.45 10.38
N HIS A 75 -11.12 -13.98 10.29
CA HIS A 75 -10.74 -12.60 10.61
C HIS A 75 -10.23 -11.91 9.35
N HIS A 76 -10.71 -10.71 9.09
CA HIS A 76 -10.21 -9.83 8.02
C HIS A 76 -9.50 -8.62 8.63
N LEU A 77 -8.65 -7.98 7.85
CA LEU A 77 -8.13 -6.66 8.15
C LEU A 77 -8.97 -5.62 7.43
N GLN A 78 -9.33 -4.56 8.13
CA GLN A 78 -10.01 -3.40 7.57
C GLN A 78 -9.11 -2.17 7.72
N PHE A 79 -8.79 -1.56 6.59
CA PHE A 79 -8.08 -0.29 6.50
C PHE A 79 -9.09 0.81 6.20
N THR A 80 -9.02 1.92 6.93
CA THR A 80 -9.82 3.12 6.67
C THR A 80 -8.89 4.29 6.45
N TRP A 81 -9.20 5.11 5.45
CA TRP A 81 -8.52 6.37 5.17
C TRP A 81 -9.56 7.49 5.05
N LYS A 82 -9.31 8.59 5.75
CA LYS A 82 -10.02 9.85 5.60
C LYS A 82 -9.03 10.96 5.29
N GLY A 83 -9.21 11.64 4.16
CA GLY A 83 -8.41 12.80 3.75
C GLY A 83 -9.18 14.09 3.97
N TYR A 84 -8.65 14.96 4.81
CA TYR A 84 -9.18 16.29 5.08
C TYR A 84 -8.36 17.33 4.34
N LEU A 85 -9.01 18.06 3.45
CA LEU A 85 -8.46 19.17 2.68
C LEU A 85 -9.14 20.45 3.17
N LYS A 86 -8.36 21.46 3.60
CA LYS A 86 -8.87 22.74 4.11
C LYS A 86 -9.99 22.54 5.16
N ASP A 87 -9.70 21.72 6.16
CA ASP A 87 -10.58 21.39 7.28
C ASP A 87 -11.89 20.66 6.91
N SER A 88 -12.01 20.16 5.69
CA SER A 88 -13.19 19.44 5.20
C SER A 88 -12.83 18.04 4.73
N LEU A 89 -13.66 17.04 5.08
CA LEU A 89 -13.52 15.69 4.57
C LEU A 89 -13.72 15.69 3.04
N ALA A 90 -12.67 15.36 2.30
CA ALA A 90 -12.67 15.35 0.84
C ALA A 90 -12.57 13.94 0.26
N LEU A 91 -11.93 13.04 0.99
CA LEU A 91 -11.66 11.66 0.59
C LEU A 91 -12.02 10.73 1.74
N GLU A 92 -12.73 9.65 1.45
CA GLU A 92 -12.92 8.54 2.36
C GLU A 92 -12.70 7.26 1.59
N ALA A 93 -11.98 6.32 2.16
CA ALA A 93 -11.71 5.04 1.54
C ALA A 93 -11.62 3.94 2.58
N GLN A 94 -12.07 2.75 2.20
CA GLN A 94 -12.01 1.56 3.02
C GLN A 94 -11.53 0.39 2.19
N ALA A 95 -10.57 -0.37 2.71
CA ALA A 95 -10.15 -1.64 2.14
C ALA A 95 -10.40 -2.76 3.14
N THR A 96 -10.96 -3.86 2.65
CA THR A 96 -11.07 -5.12 3.39
C THR A 96 -10.12 -6.13 2.77
N CYS A 97 -9.29 -6.75 3.61
CA CYS A 97 -8.24 -7.66 3.20
C CYS A 97 -8.28 -8.97 4.00
N GLU A 98 -7.79 -10.05 3.39
CA GLU A 98 -7.55 -11.31 4.07
C GLU A 98 -6.43 -11.20 5.11
N LEU A 99 -6.50 -12.04 6.14
CA LEU A 99 -5.41 -12.23 7.10
C LEU A 99 -4.88 -13.67 6.96
N PRO A 100 -3.56 -13.92 6.90
CA PRO A 100 -2.44 -12.97 7.05
C PRO A 100 -1.93 -12.39 5.72
N SER A 101 -2.47 -12.79 4.57
CA SER A 101 -1.95 -12.40 3.25
C SER A 101 -2.08 -10.91 2.96
N MET A 102 -3.00 -10.21 3.63
CA MET A 102 -3.37 -8.85 3.30
C MET A 102 -3.87 -8.70 1.85
N GLN A 103 -4.27 -9.80 1.22
CA GLN A 103 -4.88 -9.82 -0.10
C GLN A 103 -6.14 -8.96 -0.07
N PRO A 104 -6.25 -7.90 -0.89
CA PRO A 104 -7.48 -7.13 -0.98
C PRO A 104 -8.62 -8.03 -1.42
N ILE A 105 -9.78 -7.86 -0.78
CA ILE A 105 -11.06 -8.49 -1.12
C ILE A 105 -11.96 -7.43 -1.74
N GLU A 106 -12.08 -6.29 -1.06
CA GLU A 106 -12.91 -5.16 -1.49
C GLU A 106 -12.21 -3.85 -1.15
N TYR A 107 -12.34 -2.89 -2.06
CA TYR A 107 -11.98 -1.49 -1.85
C TYR A 107 -13.18 -0.62 -2.20
N VAL A 108 -13.52 0.31 -1.31
CA VAL A 108 -14.57 1.29 -1.55
C VAL A 108 -14.01 2.66 -1.27
N SER A 109 -14.18 3.58 -2.21
CA SER A 109 -13.77 4.97 -2.06
C SER A 109 -14.92 5.92 -2.33
N TRP A 110 -14.93 7.03 -1.62
CA TRP A 110 -15.87 8.12 -1.78
C TRP A 110 -15.10 9.42 -1.91
N GLN A 111 -15.33 10.10 -3.03
CA GLN A 111 -14.81 11.44 -3.25
C GLN A 111 -15.97 12.37 -3.59
N LYS A 112 -16.22 13.37 -2.73
CA LYS A 112 -17.30 14.36 -2.91
C LYS A 112 -18.67 13.71 -3.26
N GLY A 113 -19.00 12.60 -2.62
CA GLY A 113 -20.24 11.85 -2.81
C GLY A 113 -20.28 10.93 -4.03
N LEU A 114 -19.17 10.75 -4.75
CA LEU A 114 -19.02 9.72 -5.77
C LEU A 114 -18.36 8.50 -5.15
N GLY A 115 -19.13 7.42 -5.03
CA GLY A 115 -18.65 6.13 -4.57
C GLY A 115 -18.11 5.29 -5.72
N ARG A 116 -16.95 4.67 -5.53
CA ARG A 116 -16.43 3.60 -6.38
C ARG A 116 -16.23 2.36 -5.52
N ARG A 117 -16.55 1.20 -6.08
CA ARG A 117 -16.29 -0.09 -5.46
C ARG A 117 -15.43 -0.93 -6.38
N VAL A 118 -14.45 -1.61 -5.80
CA VAL A 118 -13.60 -2.55 -6.50
C VAL A 118 -13.58 -3.85 -5.72
N ARG A 119 -13.85 -4.94 -6.43
CA ARG A 119 -13.75 -6.29 -5.90
C ARG A 119 -12.54 -6.96 -6.51
N TYR A 120 -11.76 -7.61 -5.67
CA TYR A 120 -10.53 -8.27 -6.07
C TYR A 120 -10.73 -9.78 -6.02
N ASP A 121 -10.34 -10.44 -7.11
CA ASP A 121 -10.21 -11.88 -7.18
C ASP A 121 -8.81 -12.19 -7.72
N HIS A 122 -7.89 -12.49 -6.80
CA HIS A 122 -6.47 -12.71 -7.08
C HIS A 122 -5.85 -11.57 -7.90
N ARG A 123 -5.68 -11.79 -9.22
CA ARG A 123 -5.03 -10.87 -10.16
C ARG A 123 -6.02 -10.01 -10.93
N ILE A 124 -7.32 -10.15 -10.67
CA ILE A 124 -8.37 -9.41 -11.36
C ILE A 124 -9.02 -8.42 -10.39
N ALA A 125 -8.97 -7.14 -10.75
CA ALA A 125 -9.74 -6.08 -10.10
C ALA A 125 -11.00 -5.81 -10.94
N THR A 126 -12.18 -6.05 -10.38
CA THR A 126 -13.47 -5.71 -10.98
C THR A 126 -13.92 -4.37 -10.42
N VAL A 127 -13.95 -3.33 -11.25
CA VAL A 127 -14.32 -1.98 -10.86
C VAL A 127 -15.77 -1.72 -11.21
N ASP A 128 -16.58 -1.44 -10.19
CA ASP A 128 -17.98 -1.03 -10.33
C ASP A 128 -18.04 0.51 -10.29
N GLY A 129 -18.22 1.13 -11.46
CA GLY A 129 -18.29 2.57 -11.62
C GLY A 129 -19.69 3.08 -11.95
N LYS A 130 -20.16 4.09 -11.19
CA LYS A 130 -21.33 4.91 -11.58
C LYS A 130 -20.87 6.15 -12.35
N SER A 131 -21.08 6.17 -13.66
CA SER A 131 -20.82 7.38 -14.46
C SER A 131 -21.92 8.43 -14.26
N ARG A 132 -21.54 9.61 -13.73
CA ARG A 132 -22.43 10.79 -13.64
C ARG A 132 -22.94 11.27 -14.99
N LYS A 133 -22.20 11.02 -16.09
CA LYS A 133 -22.51 11.53 -17.43
C LYS A 133 -23.49 10.66 -18.20
N SER A 134 -23.50 9.34 -17.98
CA SER A 134 -24.28 8.41 -18.82
C SER A 134 -25.40 7.68 -18.07
N ARG A 135 -25.46 7.74 -16.73
CA ARG A 135 -26.33 6.87 -15.90
C ARG A 135 -26.17 5.37 -16.23
N ARG A 136 -25.09 4.97 -16.89
CA ARG A 136 -24.77 3.57 -17.16
C ARG A 136 -23.81 3.10 -16.09
N ASP A 137 -24.16 2.01 -15.44
CA ASP A 137 -23.23 1.23 -14.65
C ASP A 137 -22.23 0.61 -15.62
N THR A 138 -20.96 0.97 -15.47
CA THR A 138 -19.88 0.37 -16.23
C THR A 138 -19.05 -0.45 -15.25
N THR A 139 -19.19 -1.76 -15.37
CA THR A 139 -18.28 -2.70 -14.74
C THR A 139 -17.19 -3.06 -15.75
N TYR A 140 -15.94 -2.94 -15.32
CA TYR A 140 -14.79 -3.37 -16.12
C TYR A 140 -13.79 -4.12 -15.25
N GLN A 141 -12.97 -4.95 -15.89
CA GLN A 141 -11.98 -5.78 -15.24
C GLN A 141 -10.58 -5.34 -15.64
N ILE A 142 -9.68 -5.31 -14.68
CA ILE A 142 -8.26 -5.01 -14.87
C ILE A 142 -7.46 -6.19 -14.33
N ASN A 143 -6.51 -6.67 -15.13
CA ASN A 143 -5.50 -7.60 -14.65
C ASN A 143 -4.36 -6.80 -14.00
N VAL A 144 -4.19 -6.96 -12.68
CA VAL A 144 -3.15 -6.26 -11.90
C VAL A 144 -1.79 -6.98 -11.95
N GLY A 145 -1.70 -8.13 -12.64
CA GLY A 145 -0.46 -8.86 -12.91
C GLY A 145 0.05 -9.67 -11.71
N LEU A 146 0.51 -8.98 -10.68
CA LEU A 146 0.82 -9.53 -9.37
C LEU A 146 -0.26 -9.10 -8.39
N PRO A 147 -0.57 -9.89 -7.35
CA PRO A 147 -1.54 -9.42 -6.40
C PRO A 147 -0.95 -8.22 -5.63
N ALA A 148 -1.70 -7.12 -5.72
CA ALA A 148 -1.30 -5.81 -5.27
C ALA A 148 -1.91 -5.50 -3.90
N PHE A 149 -1.25 -4.60 -3.17
CA PHE A 149 -1.86 -3.88 -2.06
C PHE A 149 -2.71 -2.72 -2.59
N VAL A 150 -3.60 -2.17 -1.78
CA VAL A 150 -4.40 -0.99 -2.14
C VAL A 150 -3.95 0.25 -1.38
N PHE A 151 -4.23 1.43 -1.94
CA PHE A 151 -3.66 2.69 -1.47
C PHE A 151 -3.87 3.00 0.03
N PRO A 152 -5.00 2.65 0.69
CA PRO A 152 -5.15 2.80 2.14
C PRO A 152 -4.05 2.15 3.00
N MET A 153 -3.31 1.18 2.44
CA MET A 153 -2.32 0.37 3.14
C MET A 153 -0.89 0.92 3.02
N ASP A 154 -0.67 1.92 2.17
CA ASP A 154 0.64 2.46 1.80
C ASP A 154 1.54 2.78 2.99
N LEU A 155 1.14 3.72 3.84
CA LEU A 155 1.90 4.16 5.01
C LEU A 155 1.97 3.09 6.09
N GLU A 156 0.97 2.22 6.12
CA GLU A 156 0.81 1.24 7.19
C GLU A 156 1.56 -0.06 6.96
N ILE A 157 1.98 -0.32 5.73
CA ILE A 157 2.88 -1.43 5.41
C ILE A 157 4.31 -1.12 5.84
N LEU A 158 4.75 0.15 5.77
CA LEU A 158 6.10 0.57 6.13
C LEU A 158 6.58 0.06 7.50
N PRO A 159 5.82 0.20 8.61
CA PRO A 159 6.23 -0.32 9.92
C PRO A 159 6.25 -1.85 10.01
N LEU A 160 5.65 -2.56 9.05
CA LEU A 160 5.58 -4.03 8.99
C LEU A 160 6.71 -4.64 8.16
N LEU A 161 7.53 -3.80 7.52
CA LEU A 161 8.65 -4.24 6.71
C LEU A 161 9.77 -4.82 7.58
N PRO A 162 10.42 -5.91 7.13
CA PRO A 162 11.50 -6.54 7.88
C PRO A 162 12.83 -5.79 7.69
N PHE A 163 12.90 -4.52 8.08
CA PHE A 163 14.15 -3.75 8.07
C PHE A 163 15.15 -4.39 9.04
N ASN A 164 16.20 -5.01 8.50
CA ASN A 164 17.24 -5.67 9.29
C ASN A 164 18.62 -5.01 9.14
N GLN A 165 18.79 -4.14 8.14
CA GLN A 165 20.05 -3.44 7.85
C GLN A 165 19.82 -2.08 7.20
N ALA A 166 20.76 -1.16 7.40
CA ALA A 166 20.74 0.14 6.74
C ALA A 166 20.90 -0.03 5.22
N GLY A 167 20.10 0.73 4.45
CA GLY A 167 20.13 0.67 2.98
C GLY A 167 19.34 -0.50 2.37
N GLN A 168 18.57 -1.27 3.16
CA GLN A 168 17.67 -2.27 2.61
C GLN A 168 16.51 -1.61 1.85
N GLU A 169 16.25 -2.08 0.63
CA GLU A 169 15.21 -1.57 -0.25
C GLU A 169 14.10 -2.61 -0.44
N PHE A 170 12.86 -2.12 -0.51
CA PHE A 170 11.68 -2.97 -0.73
C PHE A 170 10.89 -2.48 -1.95
N ALA A 171 10.45 -3.42 -2.78
CA ALA A 171 9.48 -3.17 -3.84
C ALA A 171 8.11 -3.70 -3.41
N ILE A 172 7.10 -2.84 -3.45
CA ILE A 172 5.75 -3.15 -2.97
C ILE A 172 4.75 -2.74 -4.06
N PRO A 173 4.01 -3.67 -4.68
CA PRO A 173 3.04 -3.35 -5.71
C PRO A 173 1.78 -2.78 -5.07
N PHE A 174 1.44 -1.54 -5.41
CA PHE A 174 0.16 -0.93 -5.08
C PHE A 174 -0.69 -0.76 -6.33
N TYR A 175 -2.00 -0.93 -6.16
CA TYR A 175 -2.99 -0.61 -7.18
C TYR A 175 -4.08 0.27 -6.59
N GLU A 176 -4.23 1.47 -7.16
CA GLU A 176 -5.32 2.39 -6.83
C GLU A 176 -6.28 2.50 -8.02
N PRO A 177 -7.52 2.01 -7.89
CA PRO A 177 -8.51 2.12 -8.95
C PRO A 177 -9.16 3.50 -8.95
N GLY A 178 -8.43 4.54 -9.36
CA GLY A 178 -8.74 5.96 -9.08
C GLY A 178 -10.12 6.49 -9.44
#